data_AF-A0A3N6AG53-F1
#
_entry.id   AF-A0A3N6AG53-F1
#
_cell.length_a   1.000
_cell.length_b   1.000
_cell.length_c   1.000
_cell.angle_alpha   90.00
_cell.angle_beta   90.00
_cell.angle_gamma   90.00
#
_symmetry.space_group_name_H-M   'P 1'
#
loop_
_entity.id
_entity.type
_entity.pdbx_description
1 polymer ?
#
loop_
_entity_poly.entity_id
_entity_poly.type
_entity_poly.pdbx_seq_one_letter_code
_entity_poly.pdbx_strand_id
1 'polypeptide(L)' 'EAERVLKLMEENYRYGAATTLDVQDAQMAVLVARMNLFQSLFDHTVARAELRYVTGLDPLEKNDVQQVNP' A
#
# COMPACT_ATOMS: atom_id res chain seq x y z
N GLU A 1 4.32 -9.38 -2.30
CA GLU A 1 4.26 -10.22 -3.51
C GLU A 1 4.66 -9.46 -4.77
N ALA A 2 3.96 -8.38 -5.14
CA ALA A 2 4.20 -7.62 -6.38
C ALA A 2 5.67 -7.16 -6.57
N GLU A 3 6.35 -6.69 -5.52
CA GLU A 3 7.77 -6.29 -5.61
C GLU A 3 8.71 -7.47 -5.94
N ARG A 4 8.41 -8.67 -5.43
CA ARG A 4 9.17 -9.88 -5.77
C ARG A 4 8.94 -10.30 -7.22
N VAL A 5 7.71 -10.16 -7.71
CA VAL A 5 7.36 -10.42 -9.12
C VAL A 5 8.09 -9.44 -10.05
N LEU A 6 8.10 -8.15 -9.73
CA LEU A 6 8.87 -7.16 -10.50
C LEU A 6 10.35 -7.52 -10.57
N LYS A 7 10.97 -7.84 -9.42
CA LYS A 7 12.37 -8.24 -9.39
C LYS A 7 12.67 -9.45 -10.29
N LEU A 8 11.79 -10.46 -10.27
CA LEU A 8 11.91 -11.64 -11.13
C LEU A 8 11.77 -11.28 -12.62
N MET A 9 10.82 -10.41 -12.98
CA MET A 9 10.63 -9.98 -14.38
C MET A 9 11.83 -9.16 -14.87
N GLU A 10 12.41 -8.29 -14.04
CA GLU A 10 13.63 -7.54 -14.37
C GLU A 10 14.86 -8.44 -14.54
N GLU A 11 14.96 -9.53 -13.78
CA GLU A 11 15.98 -10.56 -13.97
C GLU A 11 15.74 -11.33 -15.28
N ASN A 12 14.53 -11.81 -15.53
CA ASN A 12 14.19 -12.55 -16.75
C ASN A 12 14.37 -11.70 -18.01
N TYR A 13 14.01 -10.41 -17.97
CA TYR A 13 14.22 -9.48 -19.08
C TYR A 13 15.71 -9.34 -19.44
N ARG A 14 16.59 -9.27 -18.42
CA ARG A 14 18.06 -9.23 -18.64
C ARG A 14 18.59 -10.48 -19.33
N TYR A 15 17.98 -11.64 -19.09
CA TYR A 15 18.34 -12.90 -19.75
C TYR A 15 17.56 -13.16 -21.05
N GLY A 16 16.73 -12.20 -21.50
CA GLY A 16 15.89 -12.35 -22.70
C GLY A 16 14.72 -13.33 -22.54
N ALA A 17 14.42 -13.75 -21.30
CA ALA A 17 13.35 -14.68 -20.95
C ALA A 17 12.02 -13.99 -20.60
N ALA A 18 12.00 -12.65 -20.54
CA ALA A 18 10.80 -11.84 -20.41
C ALA A 18 10.87 -10.64 -21.36
N THR A 19 9.73 -10.03 -21.64
CA THR A 19 9.61 -8.85 -22.51
C THR A 19 9.57 -7.55 -21.70
N THR A 20 9.74 -6.42 -22.37
CA THR A 20 9.58 -5.10 -21.73
C THR A 20 8.15 -4.89 -21.22
N LEU A 21 7.16 -5.51 -21.87
CA LEU A 21 5.75 -5.43 -21.46
C LEU A 21 5.52 -6.13 -20.12
N ASP A 22 6.11 -7.33 -19.92
CA ASP A 22 6.02 -8.06 -18.65
C ASP A 22 6.61 -7.26 -17.48
N VAL A 23 7.70 -6.53 -17.72
CA VAL A 23 8.31 -5.64 -16.72
C VAL A 23 7.38 -4.46 -16.41
N GLN A 24 6.78 -3.83 -17.42
CA GLN A 24 5.83 -2.73 -17.20
C GLN A 24 4.59 -3.18 -16.44
N ASP A 25 4.03 -4.35 -16.77
CA ASP A 25 2.89 -4.92 -16.05
C ASP A 25 3.23 -5.17 -14.57
N ALA A 26 4.41 -5.71 -14.30
CA ALA A 26 4.88 -5.91 -12.92
C ALA A 26 5.09 -4.59 -12.17
N GLN A 27 5.60 -3.55 -12.83
CA GLN A 27 5.71 -2.20 -12.24
C GLN A 27 4.33 -1.61 -11.92
N MET A 28 3.37 -1.76 -12.83
CA MET A 28 1.99 -1.32 -12.62
C MET A 28 1.34 -2.05 -11.45
N ALA A 29 1.55 -3.37 -11.33
CA ALA A 29 1.07 -4.15 -10.20
C ALA A 29 1.64 -3.67 -8.85
N VAL A 30 2.92 -3.29 -8.81
CA VAL A 30 3.53 -2.67 -7.61
C VAL A 30 2.86 -1.34 -7.29
N LEU A 31 2.61 -0.49 -8.29
CA LEU A 31 1.95 0.80 -8.08
C LEU A 31 0.53 0.63 -7.52
N VAL A 32 -0.26 -0.26 -8.12
CA VAL A 32 -1.62 -0.58 -7.64
C VAL A 32 -1.59 -1.10 -6.20
N ALA A 33 -0.65 -2.00 -5.87
CA ALA A 33 -0.52 -2.51 -4.50
C ALA A 33 -0.20 -1.38 -3.49
N ARG A 34 0.65 -0.42 -3.87
CA ARG A 34 0.96 0.75 -3.02
C ARG A 34 -0.24 1.67 -2.86
N MET A 35 -1.01 1.91 -3.93
CA MET A 35 -2.23 2.71 -3.86
C MET A 35 -3.28 2.06 -2.95
N ASN A 36 -3.46 0.74 -3.06
CA ASN A 36 -4.39 -0.01 -2.20
C ASN A 36 -3.97 0.05 -0.72
N LEU A 37 -2.66 0.00 -0.44
CA LEU A 37 -2.15 0.18 0.92
C LEU A 37 -2.49 1.57 1.46
N PHE A 38 -2.26 2.62 0.67
CA PHE A 38 -2.59 3.98 1.08
C PHE A 38 -4.09 4.17 1.31
N GLN A 39 -4.92 3.65 0.41
CA GLN A 39 -6.37 3.68 0.56
C GLN A 39 -6.82 2.95 1.82
N SER A 40 -6.27 1.77 2.10
CA SER A 40 -6.61 0.99 3.29
C SER A 40 -6.22 1.71 4.59
N LEU A 41 -5.08 2.39 4.59
CA LEU A 41 -4.65 3.20 5.73
C LEU A 41 -5.58 4.40 5.95
N PHE A 42 -5.97 5.07 4.87
CA PHE A 42 -6.92 6.18 4.92
C PHE A 42 -8.31 5.72 5.39
N ASP A 43 -8.83 4.64 4.82
CA ASP A 43 -10.13 4.08 5.20
C ASP A 43 -10.12 3.66 6.68
N HIS A 44 -9.01 3.08 7.14
CA HIS A 44 -8.85 2.74 8.56
C HIS A 44 -8.87 3.97 9.47
N THR A 45 -8.17 5.06 9.11
CA THR A 45 -8.16 6.27 9.94
C THR A 45 -9.53 6.94 9.97
N VAL A 46 -10.24 6.98 8.84
CA VAL A 46 -11.61 7.51 8.75
C VAL A 46 -12.57 6.66 9.58
N ALA A 47 -12.58 5.33 9.39
CA ALA A 47 -13.47 4.44 10.13
C ALA A 47 -13.25 4.51 11.65
N ARG A 48 -11.98 4.69 12.09
CA ARG A 48 -11.67 4.88 13.50
C ARG A 48 -12.17 6.22 14.04
N ALA A 49 -12.01 7.31 13.28
CA ALA A 49 -12.54 8.61 13.66
C ALA A 49 -14.07 8.61 13.73
N GLU A 50 -14.75 7.97 12.77
CA GLU A 50 -16.19 7.76 12.77
C GLU A 50 -16.66 6.97 14.00
N LEU A 51 -15.98 5.86 14.33
CA LEU A 51 -16.29 5.06 15.52
C LEU A 51 -16.22 5.89 16.81
N ARG A 52 -15.18 6.73 16.94
CA ARG A 52 -15.05 7.63 18.10
C ARG A 52 -16.17 8.67 18.14
N TYR A 53 -16.46 9.28 16.99
CA TYR A 53 -17.53 10.25 16.89
C TYR A 53 -18.88 9.69 17.35
N VAL A 54 -19.27 8.51 16.85
CA VAL A 54 -20.56 7.89 17.21
C VAL A 54 -20.62 7.37 18.66
N THR A 55 -19.46 7.14 19.28
CA THR A 55 -19.36 6.74 20.70
C THR A 55 -19.23 7.94 21.65
N GLY A 56 -19.23 9.17 21.13
CA GLY A 56 -19.12 10.40 21.92
C GLY A 56 -17.70 10.75 22.37
N LEU A 57 -16.69 10.10 21.78
CA LEU A 57 -15.27 10.39 22.00
C LEU A 57 -14.79 11.45 21.00
N ASP A 58 -13.72 12.18 21.34
CA ASP A 58 -13.07 13.12 20.42
C ASP A 58 -12.49 12.36 19.21
N PRO A 59 -12.92 12.65 17.97
CA PRO A 59 -12.43 11.97 16.76
C PRO A 59 -10.93 12.19 16.49
N LEU A 60 -10.34 13.27 17.03
CA LEU A 60 -8.98 13.71 16.71
C LEU A 60 -8.04 13.66 17.92
N GLU A 61 -8.42 12.97 19.00
CA GLU A 61 -7.62 12.91 20.23
C GLU A 61 -6.16 12.49 19.94
N LYS A 62 -5.20 13.33 20.36
CA LYS A 62 -3.77 13.24 19.99
C LYS A 62 -3.00 12.05 20.57
N ASN A 63 -3.65 11.14 21.30
CA ASN A 63 -2.99 9.92 21.80
C ASN A 63 -2.57 8.97 20.66
N ASP A 64 -3.02 9.23 19.43
CA ASP A 64 -2.83 8.39 18.25
C ASP A 64 -1.52 8.63 17.47
N VAL A 65 -0.80 9.74 17.70
CA VAL A 65 0.45 10.04 16.96
C VAL A 65 1.67 9.24 17.46
N GLN A 66 1.52 8.41 18.49
CA GLN A 66 2.64 7.67 19.11
C GLN A 66 2.80 6.22 18.61
N GLN A 67 1.98 5.74 17.69
CA GLN A 67 2.07 4.35 17.18
C GLN A 67 2.20 4.30 15.66
N VAL A 68 3.15 5.05 15.10
CA VAL A 68 3.69 4.74 13.77
C VAL A 68 5.21 4.87 13.84
N ASN A 69 5.87 3.71 13.93
CA ASN A 69 7.32 3.37 13.89
C ASN A 69 8.14 3.32 15.21
N PRO A 70 8.87 2.21 15.44
CA PRO A 70 10.30 2.09 15.22
C PRO A 70 10.69 1.99 13.73
#